data_AF-A0A024P9H1-F1
#
_entry.id   AF-A0A024P9H1-F1
#
_cell.length_a   1.000
_cell.length_b   1.000
_cell.length_c   1.000
_cell.angle_alpha   90.00
_cell.angle_beta   90.00
_cell.angle_gamma   90.00
#
_symmetry.space_group_name_H-M   'P 1'
#
loop_
_entity.id
_entity.type
_entity.pdbx_description
1 polymer ?
#
loop_
_entity_poly.entity_id
_entity_poly.type
_entity_poly.pdbx_seq_one_letter_code
_entity_poly.pdbx_strand_id
1 'polypeptide(L)'
;MIKKYSKWSVILSVICAATIFMSYEIAPTNPEGAMKILIQVFFFTAIITGLLSLIFSFLGFKNKERGFLKLVAPIIVVLVLLAFLFSFVLMVLSFL
;
A
#
# COMPACT_ATOMS: atom_id res chain seq x y z
N MET A 1 6.46 22.07 -16.03
CA MET A 1 5.27 21.24 -15.74
C MET A 1 5.23 20.89 -14.27
N ILE A 2 4.15 21.25 -13.58
CA ILE A 2 3.96 20.98 -12.16
C ILE A 2 3.70 19.47 -12.00
N LYS A 3 4.55 18.76 -11.23
CA LYS A 3 4.44 17.31 -10.97
C LYS A 3 3.49 17.02 -9.80
N LYS A 4 2.29 17.61 -9.80
CA LYS A 4 1.40 17.60 -8.64
C LYS A 4 0.91 16.19 -8.36
N TYR A 5 0.42 15.50 -9.39
CA TYR A 5 -0.19 14.18 -9.23
C TYR A 5 0.85 13.10 -8.95
N SER A 6 2.01 13.16 -9.64
CA SER A 6 3.11 12.22 -9.38
C SER A 6 3.59 12.29 -7.93
N LYS A 7 3.76 13.50 -7.35
CA LYS A 7 4.19 13.66 -5.95
C LYS A 7 3.19 13.05 -4.98
N TRP A 8 1.90 13.35 -5.14
CA TRP A 8 0.85 12.79 -4.28
C TRP A 8 0.75 11.27 -4.40
N SER A 9 0.93 10.70 -5.60
CA SER A 9 0.97 9.25 -5.76
C SER A 9 2.09 8.60 -4.94
N VAL A 10 3.28 9.21 -4.92
CA VAL A 10 4.41 8.68 -4.16
C VAL A 10 4.16 8.79 -2.66
N ILE A 11 3.68 9.94 -2.18
CA ILE A 11 3.36 10.11 -0.76
C ILE A 11 2.32 9.09 -0.31
N LEU A 12 1.24 8.91 -1.08
CA LEU A 12 0.18 7.97 -0.75
C LEU A 12 0.63 6.51 -0.81
N SER A 13 1.50 6.14 -1.75
CA SER A 13 2.05 4.77 -1.81
C SER A 13 3.01 4.47 -0.66
N VAL A 14 3.79 5.45 -0.20
CA VAL A 14 4.60 5.32 1.02
C VAL A 14 3.72 5.18 2.25
N ILE A 15 2.67 6.00 2.37
CA ILE A 15 1.70 5.87 3.48
C ILE A 15 1.06 4.48 3.46
N CYS A 16 0.59 4.02 2.29
CA CYS A 16 0.05 2.66 2.12
C CYS A 16 1.02 1.60 2.66
N ALA A 17 2.25 1.58 2.17
CA ALA A 17 3.26 0.61 2.61
C ALA A 17 3.52 0.69 4.12
N ALA A 18 3.67 1.90 4.68
CA ALA A 18 3.89 2.10 6.11
C ALA A 18 2.70 1.61 6.95
N THR A 19 1.47 1.93 6.56
CA THR A 19 0.27 1.49 7.28
C THR A 19 0.03 -0.01 7.21
N ILE A 20 0.32 -0.67 6.08
CA ILE A 20 0.28 -2.15 6.00
C ILE A 20 1.31 -2.74 6.93
N PHE A 21 2.56 -2.27 6.84
CA PHE A 21 3.64 -2.78 7.66
C PHE A 21 3.31 -2.63 9.15
N MET A 22 2.86 -1.45 9.59
CA MET A 22 2.39 -1.24 10.96
C MET A 22 1.24 -2.17 11.33
N SER A 23 0.26 -2.39 10.45
CA SER A 23 -0.87 -3.28 10.76
C SER A 23 -0.44 -4.71 11.05
N TYR A 24 0.64 -5.18 10.44
CA TYR A 24 1.22 -6.51 10.70
C TYR A 24 2.09 -6.53 11.95
N GLU A 25 2.99 -5.56 12.12
CA GLU A 25 3.91 -5.51 13.26
C GLU A 25 3.19 -5.37 14.61
N ILE A 26 2.07 -4.66 14.64
CA ILE A 26 1.29 -4.46 15.87
C ILE A 26 0.27 -5.58 16.10
N ALA A 27 0.09 -6.51 15.17
CA ALA A 27 -0.94 -7.55 15.29
C ALA A 27 -0.51 -8.64 16.29
N PRO A 28 -1.14 -8.75 17.48
CA PRO A 28 -0.92 -9.89 18.36
C PRO A 28 -1.56 -11.14 17.74
N THR A 29 -1.17 -12.32 18.22
CA THR A 29 -1.70 -13.62 17.76
C THR A 29 -3.23 -13.72 17.87
N ASN A 30 -3.83 -13.09 18.88
CA ASN A 30 -5.27 -12.96 19.05
C ASN A 30 -5.63 -11.49 19.35
N PRO A 31 -5.96 -10.68 18.32
CA PRO A 31 -6.33 -9.30 18.54
C PRO A 31 -7.77 -9.19 19.07
N GLU A 32 -7.89 -8.67 20.28
CA GLU A 32 -9.19 -8.44 20.95
C GLU A 32 -9.45 -6.95 21.20
N GLY A 33 -10.73 -6.60 21.39
CA GLY A 33 -11.18 -5.27 21.76
C GLY A 33 -10.70 -4.17 20.81
N ALA A 34 -10.15 -3.09 21.38
CA ALA A 34 -9.71 -1.90 20.65
C ALA A 34 -8.56 -2.16 19.66
N MET A 35 -7.71 -3.16 19.93
CA MET A 35 -6.55 -3.45 19.10
C MET A 35 -6.96 -4.02 17.74
N LYS A 36 -7.98 -4.90 17.72
CA LYS A 36 -8.57 -5.42 16.49
C LYS A 36 -9.10 -4.29 15.59
N ILE A 37 -9.82 -3.34 16.19
CA ILE A 37 -10.37 -2.19 15.46
C ILE A 37 -9.24 -1.35 14.86
N LEU A 38 -8.18 -1.07 15.64
CA LEU A 38 -7.05 -0.28 15.20
C LEU A 38 -6.27 -0.94 14.04
N ILE A 39 -6.06 -2.26 14.10
CA ILE A 39 -5.47 -3.03 12.99
C ILE A 39 -6.35 -2.94 11.73
N GLN A 40 -7.67 -3.11 11.88
CA GLN A 40 -8.61 -2.96 10.77
C GLN A 40 -8.56 -1.55 10.17
N VAL A 41 -8.51 -0.50 11.00
CA VAL A 41 -8.39 0.88 10.53
C VAL A 41 -7.11 1.06 9.72
N PHE A 42 -5.95 0.57 10.20
CA PHE A 42 -4.71 0.65 9.44
C PHE A 42 -4.77 -0.10 8.12
N PHE A 43 -5.32 -1.31 8.13
CA PHE A 43 -5.46 -2.14 6.94
C PHE A 43 -6.34 -1.48 5.87
N PHE A 44 -7.54 -1.00 6.25
CA PHE A 44 -8.43 -0.31 5.30
C PHE A 44 -7.87 1.04 4.86
N THR A 45 -7.19 1.77 5.75
CA THR A 45 -6.49 3.02 5.38
C THR A 45 -5.42 2.75 4.33
N ALA A 46 -4.68 1.65 4.46
CA ALA A 46 -3.70 1.28 3.45
C ALA A 46 -4.33 0.96 2.10
N ILE A 47 -5.46 0.24 2.07
CA ILE A 47 -6.17 -0.04 0.82
C ILE A 47 -6.60 1.26 0.15
N ILE A 48 -7.21 2.18 0.91
CA ILE A 48 -7.70 3.46 0.38
C ILE A 48 -6.53 4.30 -0.16
N THR A 49 -5.44 4.42 0.61
CA THR A 49 -4.26 5.19 0.18
C THR A 49 -3.53 4.52 -1.00
N GLY A 50 -3.48 3.20 -1.05
CA GLY A 50 -2.98 2.42 -2.19
C GLY A 50 -3.77 2.69 -3.46
N LEU A 51 -5.10 2.59 -3.41
CA LEU A 51 -5.97 2.87 -4.56
C LEU A 51 -5.85 4.33 -5.03
N LEU A 52 -5.89 5.29 -4.10
CA LEU A 52 -5.68 6.71 -4.41
C LEU A 52 -4.30 6.94 -5.04
N SER A 53 -3.25 6.26 -4.56
CA SER A 53 -1.91 6.37 -5.13
C SER A 53 -1.89 5.95 -6.61
N LEU A 54 -2.57 4.86 -6.96
CA LEU A 54 -2.69 4.38 -8.34
C LEU A 54 -3.48 5.36 -9.20
N ILE A 55 -4.60 5.90 -8.68
CA ILE A 55 -5.40 6.90 -9.39
C ILE A 55 -4.55 8.14 -9.68
N PHE A 56 -3.78 8.63 -8.70
CA PHE A 56 -2.90 9.78 -8.89
C PHE A 56 -1.74 9.50 -9.85
N SER A 57 -1.18 8.30 -9.81
CA SER A 57 -0.17 7.87 -10.78
C SER A 57 -0.76 7.88 -12.20
N PHE A 58 -1.95 7.30 -12.39
CA PHE A 58 -2.68 7.28 -13.66
C PHE A 58 -3.01 8.70 -14.16
N LEU A 59 -3.50 9.59 -13.29
CA LEU A 59 -3.73 10.99 -13.63
C LEU A 59 -2.42 11.69 -14.03
N GLY A 60 -1.31 11.37 -13.35
CA GLY A 60 0.03 11.80 -13.74
C GLY A 60 0.35 11.38 -15.18
N PHE A 61 0.14 10.11 -15.54
CA PHE A 61 0.31 9.61 -16.91
C PHE A 61 -0.56 10.34 -17.92
N LYS A 62 -1.87 10.45 -17.65
CA LYS A 62 -2.84 11.16 -18.50
C LYS A 62 -2.45 12.61 -18.77
N ASN A 63 -1.95 13.31 -17.74
CA ASN A 63 -1.54 14.71 -17.84
C ASN A 63 -0.12 14.92 -18.39
N LYS A 64 0.53 13.87 -18.92
CA LYS A 64 1.87 13.93 -19.53
C LYS A 64 2.95 14.58 -18.64
N GLU A 65 2.81 14.52 -17.30
CA GLU A 65 3.88 15.00 -16.39
C GLU A 65 5.21 14.27 -16.74
N ARG A 66 6.38 14.89 -16.60
CA ARG A 66 7.65 14.20 -16.96
C ARG A 66 8.34 13.67 -15.70
N GLY A 67 8.89 12.45 -15.78
CA GLY A 67 9.83 11.90 -14.81
C GLY A 67 9.42 10.58 -14.16
N PHE A 68 10.37 10.01 -13.42
CA PHE A 68 10.31 8.67 -12.82
C PHE A 68 9.25 8.51 -11.73
N LEU A 69 8.86 9.59 -11.05
CA LEU A 69 7.93 9.56 -9.90
C LEU A 69 6.57 8.92 -10.22
N LYS A 70 6.14 8.91 -11.49
CA LYS A 70 4.89 8.24 -11.89
C LYS A 70 4.94 6.72 -11.76
N LEU A 71 6.12 6.14 -11.95
CA LEU A 71 6.33 4.69 -11.92
C LEU A 71 6.50 4.17 -10.49
N VAL A 72 6.92 5.03 -9.56
CA VAL A 72 7.20 4.66 -8.16
C VAL A 72 5.96 4.11 -7.45
N ALA A 73 4.81 4.78 -7.55
CA ALA A 73 3.59 4.30 -6.90
C ALA A 73 3.12 2.91 -7.40
N PRO A 74 3.02 2.66 -8.73
CA PRO A 74 2.76 1.31 -9.25
C PRO A 74 3.76 0.27 -8.75
N ILE A 75 5.06 0.59 -8.76
CA ILE A 75 6.11 -0.34 -8.28
C ILE A 75 5.90 -0.68 -6.80
N ILE A 76 5.66 0.32 -5.95
CA ILE A 76 5.42 0.10 -4.51
C ILE A 76 4.19 -0.79 -4.30
N VAL A 77 3.09 -0.50 -5.00
CA VAL A 77 1.86 -1.31 -4.85
C VAL A 77 2.07 -2.74 -5.34
N VAL A 78 2.79 -2.95 -6.43
CA VAL A 78 3.15 -4.30 -6.91
C VAL A 78 4.02 -5.04 -5.88
N LEU A 79 4.99 -4.37 -5.26
CA LEU A 79 5.82 -4.97 -4.20
C LEU A 79 4.99 -5.37 -2.97
N VAL A 80 4.04 -4.52 -2.55
CA VAL A 80 3.12 -4.83 -1.46
C VAL A 80 2.26 -6.06 -1.79
N LEU A 81 1.71 -6.14 -3.00
CA LEU A 81 0.92 -7.28 -3.44
C LEU A 81 1.76 -8.56 -3.52
N LEU A 82 3.00 -8.48 -4.01
CA LEU A 82 3.94 -9.59 -4.03
C LEU A 82 4.27 -10.09 -2.62
N ALA A 83 4.51 -9.19 -1.67
CA ALA A 83 4.73 -9.57 -0.28
C ALA A 83 3.52 -10.31 0.31
N PHE A 84 2.30 -9.84 0.02
CA PHE A 84 1.07 -10.51 0.42
C PHE A 84 0.94 -11.91 -0.18
N LEU A 85 1.15 -12.04 -1.49
CA LEU A 85 1.10 -13.34 -2.18
C LEU A 85 2.15 -14.30 -1.63
N PHE A 86 3.37 -13.81 -1.39
CA PHE A 86 4.45 -14.60 -0.83
C PHE A 86 4.11 -15.10 0.58
N SER A 87 3.60 -14.23 1.45
CA SER A 87 3.12 -14.61 2.79
C SER A 87 2.00 -15.65 2.73
N PHE A 88 1.06 -15.49 1.80
CA PHE A 88 -0.02 -16.45 1.60
C PHE A 88 0.49 -17.82 1.16
N VAL A 89 1.43 -17.88 0.20
CA VAL A 89 2.04 -19.14 -0.26
C VAL A 89 2.79 -19.83 0.88
N LEU A 90 3.60 -19.10 1.64
CA LEU A 90 4.32 -19.65 2.80
C LEU A 90 3.36 -20.22 3.86
N MET A 91 2.26 -19.51 4.13
CA MET A 91 1.22 -19.99 5.05
C MET A 91 0.64 -21.31 4.56
N VAL A 92 0.25 -21.42 3.28
CA VAL A 92 -0.30 -22.66 2.71
C VAL A 92 0.72 -23.81 2.78
N LEU A 93 1.98 -23.56 2.44
CA LEU A 93 3.05 -24.55 2.54
C LEU A 93 3.30 -25.01 3.98
N SER A 94 3.08 -24.16 4.98
CA SER A 94 3.20 -24.54 6.39
C SER A 94 2.13 -25.52 6.87
N PHE A 95 1.01 -25.66 6.15
CA PHE A 95 -0.07 -26.59 6.47
C PHE A 95 0.03 -27.93 5.71
N LEU A 96 1.02 -28.08 4.84
CA LEU A 96 1.22 -29.23 3.95
C LEU A 96 2.39 -30.08 4.44
#